data_AF-A0A645EGC1-F1
#
_entry.id   AF-A0A645EGC1-F1
#
_cell.length_a   1.000
_cell.length_b   1.000
_cell.length_c   1.000
_cell.angle_alpha   90.00
_cell.angle_beta   90.00
_cell.angle_gamma   90.00
#
_symmetry.space_group_name_H-M   'P 1'
#
loop_
_entity.id
_entity.type
_entity.pdbx_description
1 polymer ?
#
loop_
_entity_poly.entity_id
_entity_poly.type
_entity_poly.pdbx_seq_one_letter_code
_entity_poly.pdbx_strand_id
1 'polypeptide(L)'
;MAANSSANDRIRLTKMLIEQDKLLLSDESITMSESLCTAVWSDTKTEDTRLDDGTIDVGTLNAFEYTIERESVRLIASESKKEEKQNV
;
A
#
# COMPACT_ATOMS: atom_id res chain seq x y z
N MET A 1 -2.36 -19.89 12.30
CA MET A 1 -2.68 -18.60 11.65
C MET A 1 -1.35 -17.99 11.27
N ALA A 2 -1.08 -17.89 9.97
CA ALA A 2 0.22 -17.48 9.44
C ALA A 2 0.44 -15.99 9.70
N ALA A 3 1.44 -15.63 10.51
CA ALA A 3 1.79 -14.24 10.78
C ALA A 3 2.14 -13.44 9.51
N ASN A 4 2.40 -14.12 8.39
CA ASN A 4 2.72 -13.52 7.09
C ASN A 4 1.50 -13.06 6.27
N SER A 5 0.30 -13.58 6.54
CA SER A 5 -0.86 -13.21 5.73
C SER A 5 -1.23 -11.74 5.91
N SER A 6 -1.16 -11.22 7.16
CA SER A 6 -1.50 -9.82 7.45
C SER A 6 -0.54 -8.82 6.80
N ALA A 7 0.77 -9.12 6.77
CA ALA A 7 1.74 -8.23 6.13
C ALA A 7 1.50 -8.11 4.62
N ASN A 8 1.35 -9.25 3.93
CA ASN A 8 1.09 -9.26 2.50
C ASN A 8 -0.24 -8.60 2.14
N ASP A 9 -1.26 -8.74 2.98
CA ASP A 9 -2.56 -8.08 2.77
C ASP A 9 -2.43 -6.56 2.84
N ARG A 10 -1.61 -6.03 3.75
CA ARG A 10 -1.32 -4.59 3.79
C ARG A 10 -0.54 -4.10 2.57
N ILE A 11 0.47 -4.85 2.13
CA ILE A 11 1.23 -4.51 0.92
C ILE A 11 0.30 -4.48 -0.30
N ARG A 12 -0.60 -5.45 -0.41
CA ARG A 12 -1.61 -5.52 -1.48
C ARG A 12 -2.59 -4.35 -1.41
N LEU A 13 -3.02 -3.94 -0.22
CA LEU A 13 -3.84 -2.74 -0.05
C LEU A 13 -3.12 -1.48 -0.57
N THR A 14 -1.86 -1.27 -0.16
CA THR A 14 -1.05 -0.15 -0.65
C THR A 14 -0.92 -0.18 -2.17
N LYS A 15 -0.62 -1.36 -2.76
CA LYS A 15 -0.54 -1.56 -4.21
C LYS A 15 -1.85 -1.18 -4.90
N MET A 16 -2.99 -1.65 -4.39
CA MET A 16 -4.31 -1.29 -4.93
C MET A 16 -4.60 0.20 -4.88
N LEU A 17 -4.18 0.89 -3.81
CA LEU A 17 -4.36 2.34 -3.70
C LEU A 17 -3.51 3.12 -4.69
N ILE A 18 -2.28 2.66 -4.95
CA ILE A 18 -1.41 3.24 -5.97
C ILE A 18 -1.99 3.00 -7.37
N GLU A 19 -2.42 1.77 -7.68
CA GLU A 19 -3.03 1.41 -8.98
C GLU A 19 -4.32 2.18 -9.29
N GLN A 20 -4.99 2.71 -8.27
CA GLN A 20 -6.24 3.48 -8.39
C GLN A 20 -6.02 5.00 -8.28
N ASP A 21 -4.77 5.48 -8.26
CA ASP A 21 -4.43 6.89 -8.01
C ASP A 21 -5.04 7.45 -6.70
N LYS A 22 -5.24 6.58 -5.71
CA LYS A 22 -5.82 6.92 -4.39
C LYS A 22 -4.78 7.18 -3.31
N LEU A 23 -3.51 6.84 -3.55
CA LEU A 23 -2.40 7.17 -2.65
C LEU A 23 -1.63 8.37 -3.20
N LEU A 24 -1.83 9.53 -2.58
CA LEU A 24 -1.11 10.76 -2.91
C LEU A 24 -0.06 11.04 -1.83
N LEU A 25 1.16 11.33 -2.25
CA LEU A 25 2.26 11.71 -1.36
C LEU A 25 2.49 13.22 -1.43
N SER A 26 2.86 13.82 -0.31
CA SER A 26 3.35 15.21 -0.31
C SER A 26 4.79 15.26 -0.82
N ASP A 27 5.24 16.42 -1.30
CA ASP A 27 6.61 16.62 -1.79
C ASP A 27 7.68 16.34 -0.71
N GLU A 28 7.31 16.48 0.57
CA GLU A 28 8.18 16.20 1.72
C GLU A 28 8.31 14.69 2.03
N SER A 29 7.49 13.83 1.40
CA SER A 29 7.45 12.38 1.66
C SER A 29 8.52 11.60 0.87
N ILE A 30 9.74 12.13 0.79
CA ILE A 30 10.84 11.62 -0.03
C ILE A 30 11.17 10.17 0.34
N THR A 31 11.42 9.89 1.62
CA THR A 31 11.77 8.54 2.10
C THR A 31 10.70 7.51 1.77
N MET A 32 9.42 7.88 1.90
CA MET A 32 8.31 7.00 1.58
C MET A 32 8.21 6.74 0.07
N SER A 33 8.36 7.79 -0.74
CA SER A 33 8.38 7.68 -2.20
C SER A 33 9.51 6.78 -2.68
N GLU A 34 10.74 7.00 -2.20
CA GLU A 34 11.89 6.19 -2.55
C GLU A 34 11.70 4.73 -2.15
N SER A 35 11.23 4.49 -0.92
CA SER A 35 10.99 3.14 -0.41
C SER A 35 9.90 2.40 -1.20
N LEU A 36 8.84 3.09 -1.63
CA LEU A 36 7.80 2.50 -2.49
C LEU A 36 8.34 2.14 -3.87
N CYS A 37 9.24 2.96 -4.44
CA CYS A 37 9.83 2.72 -5.75
C CYS A 37 10.88 1.59 -5.76
N THR A 38 11.54 1.35 -4.63
CA THR A 38 12.61 0.34 -4.53
C THR A 38 12.15 -0.98 -3.91
N ALA A 39 10.97 -1.04 -3.30
CA ALA A 39 10.45 -2.25 -2.67
C ALA A 39 10.32 -3.42 -3.65
N VAL A 40 10.98 -4.54 -3.34
CA VAL A 40 10.95 -5.78 -4.13
C VAL A 40 10.61 -7.00 -3.26
N TRP A 41 10.18 -8.08 -3.91
CA TRP A 41 9.98 -9.38 -3.26
C TRP A 41 11.32 -10.11 -3.13
N SER A 42 11.41 -10.98 -2.12
CA SER A 42 12.57 -11.81 -1.88
C SER A 42 12.54 -13.07 -2.75
N ASP A 43 13.50 -13.21 -3.66
CA ASP A 43 13.62 -14.40 -4.53
C ASP A 43 14.08 -15.67 -3.80
N THR A 44 14.55 -15.54 -2.56
CA THR A 44 15.05 -16.66 -1.76
C THR A 44 13.97 -17.34 -0.93
N LYS A 45 12.77 -16.74 -0.84
CA LYS A 45 11.65 -17.23 -0.05
C LYS A 45 10.58 -17.79 -0.98
N THR A 46 10.01 -18.94 -0.60
CA THR A 46 8.90 -19.57 -1.33
C THR A 46 7.56 -18.84 -1.16
N GLU A 47 7.44 -18.01 -0.12
CA GLU A 47 6.27 -17.16 0.13
C GLU A 47 6.60 -15.72 -0.22
N ASP A 48 5.62 -14.99 -0.76
CA ASP A 48 5.70 -13.54 -0.96
C ASP A 48 6.15 -12.88 0.35
N THR A 49 7.39 -12.39 0.35
CA THR A 49 7.95 -11.66 1.49
C THR A 49 8.79 -10.53 0.94
N ARG A 50 8.52 -9.29 1.36
CA ARG A 50 9.33 -8.13 0.99
C ARG A 50 10.80 -8.38 1.35
N LEU A 51 11.71 -8.08 0.43
CA LEU A 51 13.13 -8.14 0.69
C LEU A 51 13.50 -7.08 1.73
N ASP A 52 14.21 -7.49 2.77
CA ASP A 52 14.78 -6.62 3.80
C ASP A 52 16.26 -6.99 3.96
N ASP A 53 17.10 -6.36 3.16
CA ASP A 53 18.56 -6.51 3.14
C ASP A 53 19.28 -5.25 3.67
N GLY A 54 18.52 -4.32 4.26
CA GLY A 54 19.01 -3.03 4.76
C GLY A 54 19.22 -1.96 3.70
N THR A 55 18.91 -2.22 2.42
CA THR A 55 19.03 -1.21 1.35
C THR A 55 17.77 -0.34 1.20
N ILE A 56 16.67 -0.74 1.84
CA ILE A 56 15.36 -0.09 1.77
C ILE A 56 14.86 0.17 3.19
N ASP A 57 14.21 1.30 3.42
CA ASP A 57 13.53 1.58 4.69
C ASP A 57 12.17 0.86 4.77
N VAL A 58 12.23 -0.45 5.03
CA VAL A 58 11.07 -1.31 5.27
C VAL A 58 10.28 -0.87 6.51
N GLY A 59 10.94 -0.20 7.46
CA GLY A 59 10.30 0.33 8.67
C GLY A 59 9.24 1.38 8.34
N THR A 60 9.58 2.34 7.48
CA THR A 60 8.65 3.38 6.99
C THR A 60 7.45 2.76 6.27
N LEU A 61 7.68 1.80 5.37
CA LEU A 61 6.58 1.12 4.66
C LEU A 61 5.67 0.37 5.60
N ASN A 62 6.24 -0.41 6.53
CA ASN A 62 5.48 -1.18 7.50
C ASN A 62 4.65 -0.27 8.41
N ALA A 63 5.19 0.87 8.85
CA ALA A 63 4.50 1.82 9.70
C ALA A 63 3.30 2.46 8.98
N PHE A 64 3.48 2.89 7.73
CA PHE A 64 2.39 3.41 6.91
C PHE A 64 1.30 2.36 6.68
N GLU A 65 1.71 1.17 6.24
CA GLU A 65 0.82 0.04 5.98
C GLU A 65 -0.02 -0.33 7.21
N TYR A 66 0.59 -0.35 8.40
CA TYR A 66 -0.10 -0.58 9.67
C TYR A 66 -1.18 0.47 9.96
N THR A 67 -0.97 1.70 9.50
CA THR A 67 -1.92 2.80 9.73
C THR A 67 -3.19 2.61 8.90
N ILE A 68 -3.05 2.16 7.65
CA ILE A 68 -4.18 2.02 6.72
C ILE A 68 -4.94 0.69 6.85
N GLU A 69 -4.36 -0.33 7.50
CA GLU A 69 -4.96 -1.67 7.57
C GLU A 69 -6.35 -1.66 8.21
N ARG A 70 -6.57 -0.80 9.22
CA ARG A 70 -7.84 -0.66 9.95
C ARG A 70 -8.95 -0.08 9.08
N GLU A 71 -8.59 0.75 8.12
CA GLU A 71 -9.50 1.41 7.19
C GLU A 71 -9.60 0.67 5.84
N SER A 72 -8.99 -0.51 5.72
CA SER A 72 -8.92 -1.30 4.48
C SER A 72 -10.27 -1.48 3.78
N VAL A 73 -11.32 -1.82 4.53
CA VAL A 73 -12.68 -2.00 3.99
C VAL A 73 -13.20 -0.70 3.37
N ARG A 74 -13.00 0.44 4.04
CA ARG A 74 -13.41 1.76 3.57
C ARG A 74 -12.61 2.19 2.34
N LEU A 75 -11.30 1.91 2.34
CA LEU A 75 -10.37 2.30 1.29
C LEU A 75 -10.59 1.53 -0.03
N ILE A 76 -10.99 0.26 0.08
CA ILE A 76 -11.32 -0.60 -1.07
C ILE A 76 -12.68 -0.23 -1.67
N ALA A 77 -13.65 0.20 -0.85
CA ALA A 77 -14.96 0.61 -1.34
C ALA A 77 -14.82 1.77 -2.34
N SER A 78 -15.24 1.55 -3.59
CA SER A 78 -15.30 2.61 -4.60
C SER A 78 -16.47 3.54 -4.29
N GLU A 79 -16.23 4.85 -4.21
CA GLU A 79 -17.32 5.82 -4.25
C GLU A 79 -17.98 5.78 -5.63
N SER A 80 -19.07 5.02 -5.77
CA SER A 80 -19.97 5.13 -6.90
C SER A 80 -20.74 6.46 -6.80
N LYS A 81 -20.09 7.59 -7.10
CA LYS A 81 -20.83 8.82 -7.38
C LYS A 81 -21.63 8.59 -8.65
N LYS A 82 -22.93 8.32 -8.50
CA LYS A 82 -23.90 8.53 -9.56
C LYS A 82 -23.80 10.02 -9.92
N GLU A 83 -23.25 10.30 -11.10
CA GLU A 83 -23.49 11.58 -11.76
C GLU A 83 -24.99 11.69 -12.01
N GLU A 84 -25.71 12.26 -11.05
CA GLU A 84 -27.04 12.78 -11.27
C GLU A 84 -26.89 13.92 -12.26
N LYS A 85 -27.16 13.62 -13.53
CA LYS A 85 -27.30 14.62 -14.60
C LYS A 85 -28.44 15.57 -14.23
N GLN A 86 -28.14 16.56 -13.41
CA GLN A 86 -28.86 17.80 -13.37
C GLN A 86 -28.26 18.68 -14.48
N ASN A 87 -28.85 18.58 -15.67
CA ASN A 87 -28.98 19.78 -16.48
C ASN A 87 -30.37 19.76 -17.11
N VAL A 88 -31.14 20.72 -16.61
CA VAL A 88 -32.48 21.16 -17.03
C VAL A 88 -32.46 21.64 -18.48
#